data_AF-A0A4Z0W3Z1-F1
#
_entry.id   AF-A0A4Z0W3Z1-F1
#
_cell.length_a   1.000
_cell.length_b   1.000
_cell.length_c   1.000
_cell.angle_alpha   90.00
_cell.angle_beta   90.00
_cell.angle_gamma   90.00
#
_symmetry.space_group_name_H-M   'P 1'
#
loop_
_entity.id
_entity.type
_entity.pdbx_description
1 polymer ?
#
loop_
_entity_poly.entity_id
_entity_poly.type
_entity_poly.pdbx_seq_one_letter_code
_entity_poly.pdbx_strand_id
1 'polypeptide(L)'
;MSDTREQLIDLAEQAIAERGYASFSFRELASEMGIKSASVHYHFPTKTDLGLAVTERYLDRFTQALALIDERNPSPAGRVRAYVQMYREEAESSERMTICIMLSAERAVLPDAMCAHLARFYRLNLDWLCGVVAQTGVRADSTKARNRASQVLALLQGALLSAKTLNEMAMFDAATLAIEPLVFR
;
A
#
# COMPACT_ATOMS: atom_id res chain seq x y z
N MET A 1 7.38 -24.86 -9.57
CA MET A 1 5.91 -25.03 -9.61
C MET A 1 5.35 -24.10 -8.55
N SER A 2 4.49 -23.14 -8.92
CA SER A 2 3.89 -22.24 -7.93
C SER A 2 3.01 -23.06 -6.99
N ASP A 3 3.13 -22.82 -5.69
CA ASP A 3 2.20 -23.34 -4.69
C ASP A 3 0.78 -22.86 -5.02
N THR A 4 -0.21 -23.76 -5.01
CA THR A 4 -1.63 -23.43 -5.22
C THR A 4 -2.09 -22.34 -4.25
N ARG A 5 -1.54 -22.33 -3.03
CA ARG A 5 -1.80 -21.27 -2.06
C ARG A 5 -1.37 -19.90 -2.58
N GLU A 6 -0.16 -19.78 -3.15
CA GLU A 6 0.34 -18.50 -3.66
C GLU A 6 -0.45 -18.02 -4.88
N GLN A 7 -0.85 -18.93 -5.77
CA GLN A 7 -1.69 -18.60 -6.92
C GLN A 7 -3.05 -18.03 -6.49
N LEU A 8 -3.64 -18.58 -5.43
CA LEU A 8 -4.88 -18.05 -4.86
C LEU A 8 -4.70 -16.64 -4.30
N ILE A 9 -3.57 -16.35 -3.64
CA ILE A 9 -3.26 -15.01 -3.14
C ILE A 9 -3.02 -14.05 -4.31
N ASP A 10 -2.34 -14.48 -5.38
CA ASP A 10 -2.13 -13.66 -6.58
C ASP A 10 -3.44 -13.23 -7.24
N LEU A 11 -4.35 -14.18 -7.48
CA LEU A 11 -5.64 -13.89 -8.07
C LEU A 11 -6.51 -13.01 -7.17
N ALA A 12 -6.52 -13.27 -5.86
CA ALA A 12 -7.26 -12.45 -4.91
C ALA A 12 -6.67 -11.03 -4.80
N GLU A 13 -5.34 -10.89 -4.78
CA GLU A 13 -4.64 -9.61 -4.78
C GLU A 13 -4.99 -8.80 -6.04
N GLN A 14 -4.96 -9.44 -7.20
CA GLN A 14 -5.35 -8.80 -8.46
C GLN A 14 -6.81 -8.35 -8.44
N ALA A 15 -7.74 -9.22 -8.04
CA ALA A 15 -9.16 -8.89 -7.97
C ALA A 15 -9.43 -7.73 -6.99
N ILE A 16 -8.78 -7.74 -5.82
CA ILE A 16 -8.88 -6.64 -4.84
C ILE A 16 -8.37 -5.33 -5.43
N ALA A 17 -7.21 -5.34 -6.07
CA ALA A 17 -6.59 -4.12 -6.61
C ALA A 17 -7.38 -3.51 -7.79
N GLU A 18 -8.10 -4.33 -8.55
CA GLU A 18 -8.92 -3.89 -9.69
C GLU A 18 -10.35 -3.50 -9.30
N ARG A 19 -11.01 -4.29 -8.45
CA ARG A 19 -12.47 -4.24 -8.26
C ARG A 19 -12.90 -4.23 -6.78
N GLY A 20 -11.95 -4.22 -5.85
CA GLY A 20 -12.22 -4.20 -4.42
C GLY A 20 -12.45 -5.59 -3.80
N TYR A 21 -12.59 -5.64 -2.49
CA TYR A 21 -12.67 -6.88 -1.69
C TYR A 21 -13.90 -7.71 -2.02
N ALA A 22 -15.03 -7.08 -2.32
CA ALA A 22 -16.26 -7.80 -2.65
C ALA A 22 -16.17 -8.57 -3.98
N SER A 23 -15.20 -8.26 -4.85
CA SER A 23 -15.16 -8.65 -6.26
C SER A 23 -14.78 -10.10 -6.58
N PHE A 24 -14.38 -10.89 -5.58
CA PHE A 24 -14.00 -12.29 -5.79
C PHE A 24 -14.75 -13.25 -4.86
N SER A 25 -14.90 -14.48 -5.33
CA SER A 25 -15.39 -15.62 -4.57
C SER A 25 -14.51 -16.84 -4.79
N PHE A 26 -14.51 -17.78 -3.85
CA PHE A 26 -13.75 -19.03 -4.00
C PHE A 26 -14.16 -19.85 -5.22
N ARG A 27 -15.44 -19.75 -5.62
CA ARG A 27 -15.93 -20.41 -6.83
C ARG A 27 -15.28 -19.83 -8.08
N GLU A 28 -15.18 -18.51 -8.18
CA GLU A 28 -14.55 -17.83 -9.32
C GLU A 28 -13.05 -18.14 -9.36
N LEU A 29 -12.35 -18.00 -8.24
CA LEU A 29 -10.92 -18.31 -8.14
C LEU A 29 -10.62 -19.78 -8.51
N ALA A 30 -11.45 -20.71 -8.02
CA ALA A 30 -11.31 -22.13 -8.35
C ALA A 30 -11.53 -22.37 -9.85
N SER A 31 -12.52 -21.72 -10.44
CA SER A 31 -12.81 -21.82 -11.88
C SER A 31 -11.65 -21.30 -12.73
N GLU A 32 -11.06 -20.16 -12.34
CA GLU A 32 -9.93 -19.55 -13.04
C GLU A 32 -8.67 -20.43 -12.98
N MET A 33 -8.46 -21.11 -11.85
CA MET A 33 -7.34 -22.05 -11.67
C MET A 33 -7.61 -23.46 -12.23
N GLY A 34 -8.83 -23.74 -12.68
CA GLY A 34 -9.23 -25.09 -13.12
C GLY A 34 -9.24 -26.13 -11.99
N ILE A 35 -9.46 -25.72 -10.75
CA ILE A 35 -9.53 -26.58 -9.56
C ILE A 35 -10.94 -26.64 -8.98
N LYS A 36 -11.15 -27.54 -8.01
CA LYS A 36 -12.42 -27.63 -7.28
C LYS A 36 -12.47 -26.55 -6.20
N SER A 37 -13.64 -25.97 -5.96
CA SER A 37 -13.85 -25.01 -4.85
C SER A 37 -13.42 -25.56 -3.48
N ALA A 38 -13.61 -26.87 -3.24
CA ALA A 38 -13.14 -27.55 -2.04
C ALA A 38 -11.62 -27.46 -1.83
N SER A 39 -10.83 -27.39 -2.91
CA SER A 39 -9.37 -27.20 -2.85
C SER A 39 -9.01 -25.79 -2.37
N VAL A 40 -9.82 -24.77 -2.67
CA VAL A 40 -9.61 -23.41 -2.15
C VAL A 40 -9.84 -23.39 -0.64
N HIS A 41 -10.93 -24.02 -0.17
CA HIS A 41 -11.23 -24.13 1.25
C HIS A 41 -10.17 -24.89 2.06
N TYR A 42 -9.44 -25.81 1.42
CA TYR A 42 -8.29 -26.48 2.04
C TYR A 42 -7.16 -25.51 2.38
N HIS A 43 -6.89 -24.51 1.52
CA HIS A 43 -5.85 -23.51 1.75
C HIS A 43 -6.32 -22.32 2.59
N PHE A 44 -7.56 -21.89 2.40
CA PHE A 44 -8.16 -20.75 3.07
C PHE A 44 -9.57 -21.12 3.54
N PRO A 45 -9.81 -21.31 4.85
CA PRO A 45 -11.13 -21.69 5.34
C PRO A 45 -12.23 -20.70 4.95
N THR A 46 -11.93 -19.39 5.02
CA THR A 46 -12.84 -18.30 4.70
C THR A 46 -12.25 -17.29 3.73
N LYS A 47 -13.12 -16.52 3.08
CA LYS A 47 -12.71 -15.37 2.24
C LYS A 47 -11.86 -14.36 3.02
N THR A 48 -12.17 -14.18 4.30
CA THR A 48 -11.42 -13.29 5.20
C THR A 48 -9.99 -13.79 5.40
N ASP A 49 -9.76 -15.10 5.52
CA ASP A 49 -8.40 -15.66 5.65
C ASP A 49 -7.56 -15.39 4.41
N LEU A 50 -8.16 -15.53 3.21
CA LEU A 50 -7.49 -15.18 1.95
C LEU A 50 -7.23 -13.67 1.85
N GLY A 51 -8.20 -12.84 2.21
CA GLY A 51 -8.04 -11.38 2.26
C GLY A 51 -6.93 -10.94 3.23
N LEU A 52 -6.84 -11.58 4.41
CA LEU A 52 -5.76 -11.34 5.37
C LEU A 52 -4.40 -11.70 4.79
N ALA A 53 -4.28 -12.87 4.14
CA ALA A 53 -3.04 -13.29 3.49
C ALA A 53 -2.57 -12.29 2.41
N VAL A 54 -3.51 -11.74 1.62
CA VAL A 54 -3.20 -10.66 0.67
C VAL A 54 -2.66 -9.42 1.39
N THR A 55 -3.36 -8.95 2.43
CA THR A 55 -2.93 -7.75 3.17
C THR A 55 -1.62 -7.94 3.93
N GLU A 56 -1.34 -9.15 4.42
CA GLU A 56 -0.09 -9.50 5.09
C GLU A 56 1.07 -9.51 4.09
N ARG A 57 0.90 -10.17 2.94
CA ARG A 57 1.89 -10.14 1.86
C ARG A 57 2.20 -8.72 1.39
N TYR A 58 1.17 -7.89 1.26
CA TYR A 58 1.33 -6.49 0.90
C TYR A 58 2.11 -5.70 1.97
N LEU A 59 1.78 -5.89 3.25
CA LEU A 59 2.49 -5.27 4.37
C LEU A 59 3.97 -5.68 4.43
N ASP A 60 4.26 -6.97 4.22
CA ASP A 60 5.63 -7.49 4.23
C ASP A 60 6.46 -6.91 3.09
N ARG A 61 5.92 -6.89 1.87
CA ARG A 61 6.56 -6.25 0.71
C ARG A 61 6.84 -4.77 0.97
N PHE A 62 5.88 -4.05 1.52
CA PHE A 62 6.04 -2.63 1.84
C PHE A 62 7.11 -2.40 2.93
N THR A 63 7.11 -3.22 3.98
CA THR A 63 8.11 -3.15 5.06
C THR A 63 9.52 -3.40 4.51
N GLN A 64 9.68 -4.36 3.62
CA GLN A 64 10.95 -4.63 2.92
C GLN A 64 11.37 -3.45 2.04
N ALA A 65 10.44 -2.81 1.33
CA ALA A 65 10.72 -1.63 0.53
C ALA A 65 11.23 -0.46 1.38
N LEU A 66 10.62 -0.20 2.54
CA LEU A 66 11.10 0.82 3.48
C LEU A 66 12.51 0.51 4.01
N ALA A 67 12.77 -0.75 4.36
CA ALA A 67 14.10 -1.18 4.80
C ALA A 67 15.17 -0.97 3.72
N LEU A 68 14.85 -1.28 2.45
CA LEU A 68 15.73 -1.02 1.31
C LEU A 68 15.96 0.48 1.08
N ILE A 69 14.95 1.33 1.30
CA ILE A 69 15.12 2.78 1.25
C ILE A 69 16.13 3.23 2.32
N ASP A 70 15.99 2.76 3.56
CA ASP A 70 16.90 3.09 4.65
C ASP A 70 18.34 2.64 4.37
N GLU A 71 18.52 1.43 3.83
CA GLU A 71 19.82 0.86 3.48
C GLU A 71 20.51 1.65 2.36
N ARG A 72 19.77 1.96 1.28
CA ARG A 72 20.34 2.56 0.06
C ARG A 72 20.51 4.08 0.15
N ASN A 73 19.88 4.75 1.13
CA ASN A 73 19.87 6.20 1.23
C ASN A 73 20.40 6.66 2.59
N PRO A 74 21.69 7.04 2.70
CA PRO A 74 22.29 7.44 3.97
C PRO A 74 21.70 8.75 4.56
N SER A 75 21.19 9.65 3.71
CA SER A 75 20.64 10.93 4.17
C SER A 75 19.12 10.85 4.38
N PRO A 76 18.57 11.50 5.42
CA PRO A 76 17.12 11.61 5.62
C PRO A 76 16.40 12.21 4.40
N ALA A 77 17.02 13.18 3.74
CA ALA A 77 16.47 13.77 2.52
C ALA A 77 16.40 12.79 1.35
N GLY A 78 17.45 11.97 1.17
CA GLY A 78 17.45 10.89 0.18
C GLY A 78 16.34 9.87 0.44
N ARG A 79 16.10 9.51 1.70
CA ARG A 79 15.02 8.57 2.07
C ARG A 79 13.64 9.10 1.74
N VAL A 80 13.36 10.37 2.02
CA VAL A 80 12.08 11.00 1.65
C VAL A 80 11.91 11.00 0.13
N ARG A 81 12.95 11.37 -0.64
CA ARG A 81 12.89 11.34 -2.11
C ARG A 81 12.68 9.94 -2.66
N ALA A 82 13.38 8.94 -2.13
CA ALA A 82 13.22 7.55 -2.52
C ALA A 82 11.82 7.01 -2.17
N TYR A 83 11.25 7.45 -1.05
CA TYR A 83 9.87 7.14 -0.67
C TYR A 83 8.85 7.75 -1.64
N VAL A 84 9.04 9.00 -2.07
CA VAL A 84 8.22 9.63 -3.13
C VAL A 84 8.35 8.85 -4.44
N GLN A 85 9.57 8.47 -4.82
CA GLN A 85 9.83 7.70 -6.03
C GLN A 85 9.16 6.32 -6.01
N MET A 86 9.12 5.64 -4.87
CA MET A 86 8.39 4.37 -4.72
C MET A 86 6.89 4.53 -5.01
N TYR A 87 6.26 5.63 -4.55
CA TYR A 87 4.86 5.93 -4.89
C TYR A 87 4.68 6.33 -6.35
N ARG A 88 5.69 6.96 -6.96
CA ARG A 88 5.69 7.30 -8.39
C ARG A 88 5.72 6.05 -9.25
N GLU A 89 6.61 5.11 -8.92
CA GLU A 89 6.71 3.81 -9.60
C GLU A 89 5.40 3.02 -9.47
N GLU A 90 4.76 3.04 -8.30
CA GLU A 90 3.44 2.45 -8.10
C GLU A 90 2.37 3.12 -8.97
N ALA A 91 2.39 4.46 -9.08
CA ALA A 91 1.47 5.22 -9.93
C ALA A 91 1.63 4.85 -11.42
N GLU A 92 2.88 4.67 -11.87
CA GLU A 92 3.23 4.22 -13.22
C GLU A 92 2.92 2.73 -13.46
N SER A 93 2.95 1.91 -12.40
CA SER A 93 2.71 0.48 -12.50
C SER A 93 1.22 0.15 -12.64
N SER A 94 0.83 -0.38 -13.79
CA SER A 94 -0.52 -0.86 -14.12
C SER A 94 -1.68 0.13 -13.91
N GLU A 95 -2.85 -0.20 -14.46
CA GLU A 95 -4.09 0.56 -14.20
C GLU A 95 -4.66 0.33 -12.78
N ARG A 96 -4.05 -0.57 -11.99
CA ARG A 96 -4.58 -0.98 -10.69
C ARG A 96 -4.31 0.05 -9.61
N MET A 97 -5.25 0.18 -8.68
CA MET A 97 -5.04 0.95 -7.46
C MET A 97 -4.18 0.15 -6.48
N THR A 98 -3.43 0.85 -5.64
CA THR A 98 -2.78 0.22 -4.50
C THR A 98 -3.81 -0.42 -3.59
N ILE A 99 -3.60 -1.68 -3.19
CA ILE A 99 -4.50 -2.46 -2.32
C ILE A 99 -4.92 -1.64 -1.09
N CYS A 100 -3.97 -0.95 -0.46
CA CYS A 100 -4.24 -0.11 0.70
C CYS A 100 -5.27 1.00 0.42
N ILE A 101 -5.19 1.68 -0.72
CA ILE A 101 -6.12 2.77 -1.06
C ILE A 101 -7.51 2.20 -1.35
N MET A 102 -7.57 1.11 -2.13
CA MET A 102 -8.83 0.43 -2.45
C MET A 102 -9.54 -0.07 -1.18
N LEU A 103 -8.84 -0.82 -0.33
CA LEU A 103 -9.40 -1.35 0.92
C LEU A 103 -9.76 -0.23 1.92
N SER A 104 -9.07 0.90 1.89
CA SER A 104 -9.43 2.06 2.73
C SER A 104 -10.77 2.65 2.34
N ALA A 105 -11.07 2.74 1.04
CA ALA A 105 -12.37 3.20 0.56
C ALA A 105 -13.51 2.24 0.96
N GLU A 106 -13.20 0.95 1.06
CA GLU A 106 -14.16 -0.10 1.42
C GLU A 106 -14.20 -0.42 2.93
N ARG A 107 -13.51 0.34 3.78
CA ARG A 107 -13.35 0.03 5.21
C ARG A 107 -14.67 -0.32 5.92
N ALA A 108 -15.78 0.32 5.55
CA ALA A 108 -17.09 0.10 6.17
C ALA A 108 -17.66 -1.32 5.97
N VAL A 109 -17.20 -2.04 4.94
CA VAL A 109 -17.69 -3.38 4.59
C VAL A 109 -16.64 -4.47 4.79
N LEU A 110 -15.43 -4.12 5.23
CA LEU A 110 -14.37 -5.08 5.49
C LEU A 110 -14.58 -5.80 6.84
N PRO A 111 -14.18 -7.08 6.94
CA PRO A 111 -14.06 -7.76 8.22
C PRO A 111 -13.15 -7.01 9.20
N ASP A 112 -13.46 -7.05 10.50
CA ASP A 112 -12.70 -6.34 11.55
C ASP A 112 -11.21 -6.68 11.55
N ALA A 113 -10.87 -7.95 11.32
CA ALA A 113 -9.48 -8.40 11.24
C ALA A 113 -8.71 -7.70 10.09
N MET A 114 -9.36 -7.52 8.94
CA MET A 114 -8.76 -6.80 7.81
C MET A 114 -8.66 -5.30 8.10
N CYS A 115 -9.66 -4.71 8.75
CA CYS A 115 -9.58 -3.33 9.22
C CYS A 115 -8.38 -3.11 10.16
N ALA A 116 -8.12 -4.07 11.07
CA ALA A 116 -6.98 -4.03 11.97
C ALA A 116 -5.64 -4.13 11.21
N HIS A 117 -5.55 -5.01 10.21
CA HIS A 117 -4.37 -5.11 9.34
C HIS A 117 -4.10 -3.83 8.55
N LEU A 118 -5.14 -3.23 7.98
CA LEU A 118 -5.04 -1.95 7.27
C LEU A 118 -4.57 -0.83 8.21
N ALA A 119 -5.10 -0.77 9.42
CA ALA A 119 -4.65 0.19 10.42
C ALA A 119 -3.18 -0.03 10.82
N ARG A 120 -2.73 -1.28 10.93
CA ARG A 120 -1.32 -1.62 11.18
C ARG A 120 -0.41 -1.13 10.05
N PHE A 121 -0.81 -1.32 8.78
CA PHE A 121 -0.09 -0.80 7.63
C PHE A 121 0.07 0.73 7.70
N TYR A 122 -1.03 1.46 7.90
CA TYR A 122 -0.98 2.93 7.97
C TYR A 122 -0.11 3.44 9.12
N ARG A 123 -0.16 2.79 10.29
CA ARG A 123 0.69 3.14 11.43
C ARG A 123 2.17 2.91 11.12
N LEU A 124 2.53 1.74 10.58
CA LEU A 124 3.91 1.43 10.22
C LEU A 124 4.48 2.44 9.22
N ASN A 125 3.70 2.76 8.19
CA ASN A 125 4.07 3.75 7.19
C ASN A 125 4.29 5.13 7.84
N LEU A 126 3.31 5.60 8.62
CA LEU A 126 3.37 6.92 9.22
C LEU A 126 4.48 7.05 10.26
N ASP A 127 4.71 6.01 11.07
CA ASP A 127 5.75 6.00 12.10
C ASP A 127 7.16 5.98 11.47
N TRP A 128 7.36 5.22 10.39
CA TRP A 128 8.60 5.26 9.61
C TRP A 128 8.85 6.65 9.02
N LEU A 129 7.85 7.21 8.33
CA LEU A 129 7.98 8.52 7.68
C LEU A 129 8.19 9.64 8.70
N CYS A 130 7.52 9.57 9.86
CA CYS A 130 7.74 10.47 10.99
C CYS A 130 9.20 10.39 11.48
N GLY A 131 9.74 9.18 11.62
CA GLY A 131 11.14 8.95 12.01
C GLY A 131 12.14 9.56 11.02
N VAL A 132 11.87 9.46 9.72
CA VAL A 132 12.71 10.07 8.68
C VAL A 132 12.59 11.60 8.70
N VAL A 133 11.37 12.15 8.70
CA VAL A 133 11.12 13.60 8.73
C VAL A 133 11.67 14.26 9.99
N ALA A 134 11.63 13.59 11.14
CA ALA A 134 12.24 14.10 12.36
C ALA A 134 13.75 14.38 12.18
N GLN A 135 14.43 13.67 11.28
CA GLN A 135 15.86 13.80 11.03
C GLN A 135 16.21 14.89 9.99
N THR A 136 15.24 15.50 9.32
CA THR A 136 15.48 16.48 8.22
C THR A 136 15.63 17.93 8.70
N GLY A 137 15.54 18.19 10.01
CA GLY A 137 15.59 19.54 10.58
C GLY A 137 14.51 19.82 11.62
N VAL A 138 13.48 18.96 11.70
CA VAL A 138 12.37 19.04 12.67
C VAL A 138 12.70 18.37 14.01
N ARG A 139 13.98 18.08 14.27
CA ARG A 139 14.46 17.20 15.36
C ARG A 139 13.93 17.55 16.75
N ALA A 140 13.54 18.80 17.01
CA ALA A 140 13.09 19.26 18.32
C ALA A 140 11.56 19.16 18.56
N ASP A 141 10.75 18.80 17.55
CA ASP A 141 9.29 18.82 17.66
C ASP A 141 8.65 17.59 17.02
N SER A 142 8.43 16.56 17.83
CA SER A 142 7.82 15.29 17.42
C SER A 142 6.40 15.47 16.84
N THR A 143 5.66 16.48 17.33
CA THR A 143 4.31 16.78 16.84
C THR A 143 4.39 17.37 15.43
N LYS A 144 5.31 18.32 15.18
CA LYS A 144 5.55 18.84 13.82
C LYS A 144 6.01 17.75 12.86
N ALA A 145 6.91 16.85 13.29
CA ALA A 145 7.36 15.74 12.45
C ALA A 145 6.19 14.82 12.06
N ARG A 146 5.33 14.46 13.01
CA ARG A 146 4.14 13.63 12.76
C ARG A 146 3.14 14.33 11.84
N ASN A 147 2.93 15.63 12.01
CA ASN A 147 2.04 16.42 11.15
C ASN A 147 2.58 16.49 9.71
N ARG A 148 3.88 16.78 9.53
CA ARG A 148 4.54 16.79 8.21
C ARG A 148 4.49 15.40 7.55
N ALA A 149 4.77 14.33 8.30
CA ALA A 149 4.65 12.96 7.79
C ALA A 149 3.21 12.64 7.32
N SER A 150 2.21 13.04 8.11
CA SER A 150 0.80 12.86 7.75
C SER A 150 0.43 13.62 6.48
N GLN A 151 0.94 14.85 6.33
CA GLN A 151 0.73 15.68 5.14
C GLN A 151 1.41 15.08 3.90
N VAL A 152 2.64 14.59 4.01
CA VAL A 152 3.35 13.91 2.92
C VAL A 152 2.60 12.65 2.49
N LEU A 153 2.18 11.81 3.44
CA LEU A 153 1.42 10.59 3.14
C LEU A 153 0.09 10.91 2.44
N ALA A 154 -0.68 11.87 2.96
CA ALA A 154 -1.94 12.28 2.36
C ALA A 154 -1.75 12.86 0.95
N LEU A 155 -0.71 13.66 0.75
CA LEU A 155 -0.37 14.24 -0.55
C LEU A 155 -0.01 13.16 -1.56
N LEU A 156 0.84 12.19 -1.20
CA LEU A 156 1.22 11.08 -2.08
C LEU A 156 0.04 10.18 -2.45
N GLN A 157 -0.82 9.85 -1.49
CA GLN A 157 -2.01 9.04 -1.75
C GLN A 157 -3.03 9.76 -2.63
N GLY A 158 -3.24 11.06 -2.40
CA GLY A 158 -4.09 11.89 -3.26
C GLY A 158 -3.51 12.04 -4.66
N ALA A 159 -2.21 12.32 -4.78
CA ALA A 159 -1.49 12.43 -6.04
C ALA A 159 -1.59 11.15 -6.87
N LEU A 160 -1.36 9.99 -6.24
CA LEU A 160 -1.48 8.68 -6.88
C LEU A 160 -2.91 8.41 -7.35
N LEU A 161 -3.90 8.67 -6.49
CA LEU A 161 -5.32 8.52 -6.84
C LEU A 161 -5.69 9.40 -8.04
N SER A 162 -5.30 10.68 -8.04
CA SER A 162 -5.56 11.60 -9.14
C SER A 162 -4.87 11.16 -10.44
N ALA A 163 -3.61 10.76 -10.38
CA ALA A 163 -2.86 10.32 -11.55
C ALA A 163 -3.48 9.07 -12.19
N LYS A 164 -3.90 8.08 -11.39
CA LYS A 164 -4.59 6.89 -11.90
C LYS A 164 -6.00 7.20 -12.41
N THR A 165 -6.75 8.04 -11.71
CA THR A 165 -8.12 8.42 -12.13
C THR A 165 -8.14 9.15 -13.46
N LEU A 166 -7.19 10.07 -13.67
CA LEU A 166 -7.10 10.87 -14.88
C LEU A 166 -6.21 10.24 -15.95
N ASN A 167 -5.48 9.17 -15.61
CA ASN A 167 -4.42 8.59 -16.43
C ASN A 167 -3.36 9.62 -16.86
N GLU A 168 -3.00 10.51 -15.94
CA GLU A 168 -2.11 11.64 -16.17
C GLU A 168 -1.04 11.74 -15.08
N MET A 169 0.17 11.26 -15.34
CA MET A 169 1.29 11.34 -14.39
C MET A 169 1.70 12.77 -14.02
N ALA A 170 1.40 13.75 -14.88
CA ALA A 170 1.63 15.16 -14.58
C ALA A 170 0.91 15.61 -13.29
N MET A 171 -0.21 14.99 -12.93
CA MET A 171 -0.92 15.27 -11.67
C MET A 171 -0.12 14.82 -10.45
N PHE A 172 0.54 13.65 -10.55
CA PHE A 172 1.42 13.17 -9.47
C PHE A 172 2.63 14.09 -9.33
N ASP A 173 3.29 14.38 -10.45
CA ASP A 173 4.51 15.18 -10.47
C ASP A 173 4.23 16.61 -9.94
N ALA A 174 3.15 17.26 -10.40
CA ALA A 174 2.77 18.60 -9.93
C ALA A 174 2.43 18.64 -8.43
N ALA A 175 1.67 17.67 -7.92
CA ALA A 175 1.29 17.62 -6.51
C ALA A 175 2.52 17.39 -5.61
N THR A 176 3.44 16.50 -6.01
CA THR A 176 4.58 16.10 -5.18
C THR A 176 5.69 17.16 -5.09
N LEU A 177 5.69 18.19 -5.95
CA LEU A 177 6.58 19.37 -5.81
C LEU A 177 6.47 20.04 -4.44
N ALA A 178 5.31 19.93 -3.77
CA ALA A 178 5.11 20.52 -2.45
C ALA A 178 5.85 19.78 -1.31
N ILE A 179 6.37 18.57 -1.55
CA ILE A 179 7.01 17.73 -0.50
C ILE A 179 8.35 18.30 -0.05
N GLU A 180 9.22 18.71 -0.98
CA GLU A 180 10.52 19.31 -0.67
C GLU A 180 10.41 20.51 0.31
N PRO A 181 9.63 21.57 -0.01
CA PRO A 181 9.47 22.70 0.90
C PRO A 181 8.70 22.35 2.18
N LEU A 182 7.91 21.29 2.19
CA LEU A 182 7.21 20.84 3.40
C LEU A 182 8.16 20.17 4.40
N VAL A 183 9.15 19.42 3.91
CA VAL A 183 10.01 18.56 4.74
C VAL A 183 11.35 19.19 5.09
N PHE A 184 11.98 19.95 4.18
CA PHE A 184 13.36 20.44 4.31
C PHE A 184 13.49 21.92 4.69
N ARG A 185 12.37 22.57 5.05
CA ARG A 185 12.39 23.90 5.68
C ARG A 185 12.62 23.84 7.17
#